data_AF-A0A926I5Y7-F1
#
_entry.id   AF-A0A926I5Y7-F1
#
_cell.length_a   1.000
_cell.length_b   1.000
_cell.length_c   1.000
_cell.angle_alpha   90.00
_cell.angle_beta   90.00
_cell.angle_gamma   90.00
#
_symmetry.space_group_name_H-M   'P 1'
#
loop_
_entity.id
_entity.type
_entity.pdbx_description
1 polymer ?
#
loop_
_entity_poly.entity_id
_entity_poly.type
_entity_poly.pdbx_seq_one_letter_code
_entity_poly.pdbx_strand_id
1 'polypeptide(L)'
;AQALGEEFCRKQFPGHQAIVCTHPDGHNHSGNIHVHIVINSLRIEEVPFLPYMDRPADTRAGCKHRCTDATMEYFKAEVMELCHRENLYQIDLLHGSKNRITEREYWAQRKGQAKLDKEAAALPAEEQPAKPTKFETDKEKLRQAIRTALSSAASYGEFTAVLLQQGVTVKESRGRLSYLTPDRTKPITARKLGDDFDR
;
A
#
# COMPACT_ATOMS: atom_id res chain seq x y z
N ALA A 1 18.13 -10.05 -6.34
CA ALA A 1 17.82 -8.94 -5.41
C ALA A 1 19.06 -8.05 -5.17
N GLN A 2 20.12 -8.53 -4.50
CA GLN A 2 21.34 -7.73 -4.25
C GLN A 2 21.89 -7.06 -5.50
N ALA A 3 22.14 -7.83 -6.58
CA ALA A 3 22.66 -7.30 -7.83
C ALA A 3 21.76 -6.20 -8.45
N LEU A 4 20.43 -6.33 -8.31
CA LEU A 4 19.47 -5.33 -8.78
C LEU A 4 19.55 -4.04 -7.96
N GLY A 5 19.73 -4.16 -6.64
CA GLY A 5 19.95 -3.02 -5.76
C GLY A 5 21.27 -2.30 -6.05
N GLU A 6 22.34 -3.05 -6.33
CA GLU A 6 23.63 -2.49 -6.73
C GLU A 6 23.56 -1.80 -8.10
N GLU A 7 22.87 -2.40 -9.07
CA GLU A 7 22.61 -1.79 -10.37
C GLU A 7 21.84 -0.47 -10.22
N PHE A 8 20.74 -0.50 -9.48
CA PHE A 8 19.93 0.69 -9.20
C PHE A 8 20.77 1.76 -8.50
N CYS A 9 21.51 1.38 -7.46
CA CYS A 9 22.33 2.32 -6.71
C CYS A 9 23.40 3.01 -7.58
N ARG A 10 24.10 2.23 -8.41
CA ARG A 10 25.13 2.76 -9.31
C ARG A 10 24.56 3.72 -10.35
N LYS A 11 23.38 3.43 -10.89
CA LYS A 11 22.72 4.29 -11.89
C LYS A 11 22.14 5.56 -11.27
N GLN A 12 21.48 5.41 -10.13
CA GLN A 12 20.66 6.48 -9.56
C GLN A 12 21.41 7.33 -8.54
N PHE A 13 22.50 6.85 -7.93
CA PHE A 13 23.26 7.62 -6.94
C PHE A 13 24.75 7.72 -7.28
N PRO A 14 25.12 8.16 -8.50
CA PRO A 14 26.52 8.37 -8.83
C PRO A 14 27.14 9.42 -7.90
N GLY A 15 28.43 9.27 -7.60
CA GLY A 15 29.16 10.17 -6.72
C GLY A 15 28.69 10.18 -5.27
N HIS A 16 27.81 9.25 -4.86
CA HIS A 16 27.51 9.00 -3.45
C HIS A 16 28.26 7.75 -2.97
N GLN A 17 28.82 7.83 -1.76
CA GLN A 17 29.15 6.60 -1.04
C GLN A 17 27.85 5.89 -0.70
N ALA A 18 27.78 4.58 -0.93
CA ALA A 18 26.57 3.82 -0.70
C ALA A 18 26.86 2.45 -0.10
N ILE A 19 25.90 1.97 0.69
CA ILE A 19 25.83 0.61 1.20
C ILE A 19 24.54 -0.01 0.65
N VAL A 20 24.66 -1.19 0.05
CA VAL A 20 23.52 -1.97 -0.44
C VAL A 20 23.48 -3.28 0.34
N CYS A 21 22.43 -3.47 1.13
CA CYS A 21 22.25 -4.66 1.98
C CYS A 21 20.95 -5.38 1.62
N THR A 22 21.03 -6.66 1.27
CA THR A 22 19.86 -7.50 1.03
C THR A 22 19.61 -8.42 2.20
N HIS A 23 18.35 -8.51 2.64
CA HIS A 23 17.91 -9.40 3.70
C HIS A 23 16.74 -10.28 3.21
N PRO A 24 16.73 -11.59 3.51
CA PRO A 24 15.68 -12.51 3.08
C PRO A 24 14.55 -12.70 4.11
N ASP A 25 14.65 -12.09 5.29
CA ASP A 25 13.73 -12.29 6.42
C ASP A 25 12.43 -11.47 6.30
N GLY A 26 12.50 -10.29 5.68
CA GLY A 26 11.36 -9.39 5.49
C GLY A 26 10.84 -8.80 6.81
N HIS A 27 10.08 -7.70 6.73
CA HIS A 27 9.41 -7.15 7.91
C HIS A 27 8.51 -8.21 8.56
N ASN A 28 8.56 -8.33 9.89
CA ASN A 28 7.81 -9.30 10.68
C ASN A 28 7.99 -10.78 10.26
N HIS A 29 9.18 -11.17 9.80
CA HIS A 29 9.47 -12.53 9.33
C HIS A 29 8.55 -12.99 8.19
N SER A 30 8.16 -12.05 7.32
CA SER A 30 7.33 -12.36 6.15
C SER A 30 8.04 -13.24 5.12
N GLY A 31 9.36 -13.37 5.21
CA GLY A 31 10.18 -14.08 4.21
C GLY A 31 10.36 -13.29 2.91
N ASN A 32 9.94 -12.01 2.90
CA ASN A 32 10.12 -11.14 1.75
C ASN A 32 11.57 -10.68 1.66
N ILE A 33 12.21 -10.96 0.53
CA ILE A 33 13.52 -10.40 0.23
C ILE A 33 13.38 -8.88 0.06
N HIS A 34 14.18 -8.13 0.80
CA HIS A 34 14.21 -6.68 0.70
C HIS A 34 15.64 -6.15 0.63
N VAL A 35 15.82 -5.01 -0.01
CA VAL A 35 17.11 -4.38 -0.23
C VAL A 35 17.09 -2.99 0.39
N HIS A 36 18.04 -2.71 1.28
CA HIS A 36 18.32 -1.39 1.80
C HIS A 36 19.42 -0.74 0.98
N ILE A 37 19.16 0.44 0.42
CA ILE A 37 20.16 1.29 -0.21
C ILE A 37 20.35 2.50 0.70
N VAL A 38 21.52 2.59 1.32
CA VAL A 38 21.89 3.69 2.22
C VAL A 38 22.97 4.51 1.53
N ILE A 39 22.66 5.76 1.22
CA ILE A 39 23.63 6.69 0.62
C ILE A 39 24.12 7.70 1.67
N ASN A 40 25.40 8.06 1.58
CA ASN A 40 25.85 9.31 2.18
C ASN A 40 25.12 10.45 1.48
N SER A 41 24.44 11.30 2.26
CA SER A 41 23.67 12.41 1.69
C SER A 41 24.53 13.37 0.87
N LEU A 42 25.83 13.50 1.13
CA LEU A 42 26.73 14.36 0.37
C LEU A 42 27.34 13.61 -0.81
N ARG A 43 27.44 14.28 -1.96
CA ARG A 43 28.27 13.78 -3.07
C ARG A 43 29.74 13.99 -2.79
N ILE A 44 30.56 13.01 -3.12
CA ILE A 44 32.03 13.09 -2.99
C ILE A 44 32.70 13.64 -4.25
N GLU A 45 32.00 13.62 -5.39
CA GLU A 45 32.50 14.08 -6.68
C GLU A 45 31.38 14.69 -7.52
N GLU A 46 31.77 15.42 -8.58
CA GLU A 46 30.83 15.96 -9.56
C GLU A 46 30.33 14.86 -10.50
N VAL A 47 29.04 14.91 -10.87
CA VAL A 47 28.40 13.86 -11.67
C VAL A 47 27.63 14.43 -12.85
N PRO A 48 27.36 13.63 -13.90
CA PRO A 48 26.46 14.05 -14.97
C PRO A 48 25.07 14.42 -14.44
N PHE A 49 24.44 15.37 -15.11
CA PHE A 49 23.06 15.75 -14.83
C PHE A 49 22.12 14.59 -15.19
N LEU A 50 21.39 14.05 -14.21
CA LEU A 50 20.46 12.94 -14.41
C LEU A 50 19.02 13.45 -14.60
N PRO A 51 18.12 12.66 -15.23
CA PRO A 51 16.77 13.12 -15.59
C PRO A 51 15.91 13.60 -14.43
N TYR A 52 16.15 13.09 -13.21
CA TYR A 52 15.41 13.48 -12.00
C TYR A 52 15.98 14.70 -11.28
N MET A 53 17.13 15.23 -11.73
CA MET A 53 17.76 16.42 -11.17
C MET A 53 17.16 17.67 -11.82
N ASP A 54 17.11 18.77 -11.07
CA ASP A 54 16.51 20.02 -11.54
C ASP A 54 17.37 21.25 -11.25
N ARG A 55 18.46 21.11 -10.49
CA ARG A 55 19.36 22.22 -10.16
C ARG A 55 20.81 21.89 -10.49
N PRO A 56 21.61 22.89 -10.92
CA PRO A 56 23.06 22.69 -11.08
C PRO A 56 23.73 22.14 -9.80
N ALA A 57 23.27 22.55 -8.61
CA ALA A 57 23.78 22.05 -7.35
C ALA A 57 23.60 20.53 -7.15
N ASP A 58 22.61 19.91 -7.79
CA ASP A 58 22.33 18.48 -7.65
C ASP A 58 23.45 17.61 -8.26
N THR A 59 24.36 18.19 -9.05
CA THR A 59 25.51 17.49 -9.66
C THR A 59 26.82 17.68 -8.92
N ARG A 60 26.92 18.66 -8.01
CA ARG A 60 28.20 19.12 -7.46
C ARG A 60 28.69 18.29 -6.28
N ALA A 61 30.01 18.09 -6.21
CA ALA A 61 30.68 17.58 -5.01
C ALA A 61 30.36 18.46 -3.78
N GLY A 62 30.16 17.83 -2.62
CA GLY A 62 29.83 18.49 -1.35
C GLY A 62 28.38 18.96 -1.22
N CYS A 63 27.54 18.79 -2.25
CA CYS A 63 26.11 19.09 -2.16
C CYS A 63 25.30 17.86 -1.72
N LYS A 64 24.20 18.12 -1.01
CA LYS A 64 23.29 17.08 -0.53
C LYS A 64 22.42 16.53 -1.67
N HIS A 65 22.17 15.22 -1.66
CA HIS A 65 21.13 14.60 -2.48
C HIS A 65 19.78 15.24 -2.14
N ARG A 66 19.04 15.63 -3.18
CA ARG A 66 17.72 16.22 -3.01
C ARG A 66 16.66 15.21 -3.39
N CYS A 67 15.93 14.75 -2.38
CA CYS A 67 14.81 13.84 -2.55
C CYS A 67 13.53 14.65 -2.74
N THR A 68 13.22 15.01 -3.99
CA THR A 68 11.96 15.72 -4.33
C THR A 68 10.86 14.74 -4.70
N ASP A 69 9.62 15.22 -4.79
CA ASP A 69 8.50 14.41 -5.28
C ASP A 69 8.76 13.89 -6.71
N ALA A 70 9.31 14.73 -7.60
CA ALA A 70 9.70 14.31 -8.95
C ALA A 70 10.81 13.25 -8.94
N THR A 71 11.79 13.39 -8.03
CA THR A 71 12.84 12.38 -7.83
C THR A 71 12.28 11.05 -7.35
N MET A 72 11.34 11.10 -6.39
CA MET A 72 10.69 9.90 -5.87
C MET A 72 9.79 9.24 -6.91
N GLU A 73 9.06 10.01 -7.71
CA GLU A 73 8.25 9.49 -8.82
C GLU A 73 9.12 8.81 -9.87
N TYR A 74 10.25 9.43 -10.25
CA TYR A 74 11.23 8.83 -11.15
C TYR A 74 11.79 7.51 -10.58
N PHE A 75 12.21 7.47 -9.32
CA PHE A 75 12.73 6.25 -8.69
C PHE A 75 11.69 5.13 -8.63
N LYS A 76 10.42 5.46 -8.34
CA LYS A 76 9.34 4.48 -8.36
C LYS A 76 9.16 3.88 -9.76
N ALA A 77 9.19 4.71 -10.80
CA ALA A 77 9.12 4.24 -12.19
C ALA A 77 10.31 3.33 -12.53
N GLU A 78 11.54 3.75 -12.21
CA GLU A 78 12.74 2.94 -12.46
C GLU A 78 12.72 1.60 -11.72
N VAL A 79 12.22 1.56 -10.47
CA VAL A 79 12.03 0.30 -9.73
C VAL A 79 10.99 -0.58 -10.41
N MET A 80 9.87 -0.01 -10.87
CA MET A 80 8.84 -0.78 -11.59
C MET A 80 9.38 -1.36 -12.91
N GLU A 81 10.13 -0.58 -13.69
CA GLU A 81 10.79 -1.05 -14.91
C GLU A 81 11.83 -2.14 -14.63
N LEU A 82 12.64 -1.98 -13.57
CA LEU A 82 13.60 -2.99 -13.15
C LEU A 82 12.90 -4.30 -12.78
N CYS A 83 11.81 -4.24 -12.01
CA CYS A 83 11.01 -5.41 -11.67
C CYS A 83 10.37 -6.05 -12.90
N HIS A 84 9.81 -5.26 -13.82
CA HIS A 84 9.24 -5.77 -15.07
C HIS A 84 10.29 -6.52 -15.88
N ARG A 85 11.47 -5.92 -16.11
CA ARG A 85 12.56 -6.51 -16.89
C ARG A 85 13.00 -7.87 -16.33
N GLU A 86 13.03 -8.00 -15.01
CA GLU A 86 13.46 -9.21 -14.31
C GLU A 86 12.29 -10.19 -14.02
N ASN A 87 11.10 -9.92 -14.56
CA ASN A 87 9.88 -10.72 -14.34
C ASN A 87 9.54 -10.89 -12.85
N LEU A 88 9.72 -9.83 -12.06
CA LEU A 88 9.38 -9.77 -10.65
C LEU A 88 8.02 -9.12 -10.45
N TYR A 89 7.21 -9.69 -9.56
CA TYR A 89 5.98 -9.05 -9.11
C TYR A 89 6.31 -7.78 -8.33
N GLN A 90 5.73 -6.66 -8.77
CA GLN A 90 5.85 -5.37 -8.10
C GLN A 90 4.48 -4.72 -8.02
N ILE A 91 4.12 -4.24 -6.83
CA ILE A 91 2.93 -3.41 -6.67
C ILE A 91 3.12 -2.08 -7.40
N ASP A 92 2.03 -1.50 -7.91
CA ASP A 92 2.08 -0.16 -8.49
C ASP A 92 2.54 0.85 -7.43
N LEU A 93 3.69 1.48 -7.69
CA LEU A 93 4.29 2.47 -6.79
C LEU A 93 3.90 3.91 -7.14
N LEU A 94 3.42 4.13 -8.37
CA LEU A 94 3.09 5.44 -8.92
C LEU A 94 1.66 5.83 -8.56
N HIS A 95 0.75 4.86 -8.59
CA HIS A 95 -0.65 5.07 -8.23
C HIS A 95 -0.94 4.59 -6.81
N GLY A 96 -2.03 5.08 -6.22
CA GLY A 96 -2.46 4.59 -4.92
C GLY A 96 -3.11 3.21 -5.01
N SER A 97 -3.29 2.57 -3.86
CA SER A 97 -3.86 1.23 -3.81
C SER A 97 -5.38 1.28 -3.96
N LYS A 98 -5.90 0.46 -4.87
CA LYS A 98 -7.33 0.11 -4.99
C LYS A 98 -7.95 -0.22 -3.63
N ASN A 99 -7.22 -0.99 -2.81
CA ASN A 99 -7.58 -1.34 -1.44
C ASN A 99 -6.48 -0.88 -0.48
N ARG A 100 -6.76 0.16 0.29
CA ARG A 100 -5.81 0.65 1.28
C ARG A 100 -5.93 -0.14 2.58
N ILE A 101 -5.07 -1.14 2.74
CA ILE A 101 -4.94 -1.91 3.97
C ILE A 101 -3.84 -1.30 4.84
N THR A 102 -4.20 -0.84 6.03
CA THR A 102 -3.20 -0.33 6.99
C THR A 102 -2.53 -1.49 7.75
N GLU A 103 -1.31 -1.32 8.26
CA GLU A 103 -0.64 -2.36 9.06
C GLU A 103 -1.48 -2.82 10.26
N ARG A 104 -2.17 -1.89 10.93
CA ARG A 104 -3.13 -2.21 12.00
C ARG A 104 -4.26 -3.13 11.54
N GLU A 105 -4.77 -2.90 10.33
CA GLU A 105 -5.86 -3.68 9.74
C GLU A 105 -5.38 -5.06 9.29
N TYR A 106 -4.19 -5.13 8.68
CA TYR A 106 -3.51 -6.38 8.37
C TYR A 106 -3.35 -7.26 9.63
N TRP A 107 -2.87 -6.69 10.73
CA TRP A 107 -2.72 -7.44 11.98
C TRP A 107 -4.06 -7.79 12.63
N ALA A 108 -5.06 -6.91 12.57
CA ALA A 108 -6.41 -7.22 13.06
C ALA A 108 -6.98 -8.42 12.30
N GLN A 109 -6.79 -8.46 10.97
CA GLN A 109 -7.22 -9.58 10.15
C GLN A 109 -6.51 -10.88 10.55
N ARG A 110 -5.18 -10.88 10.67
CA ARG A 110 -4.42 -12.08 11.06
C ARG A 110 -4.77 -12.59 12.45
N LYS A 111 -4.90 -11.69 13.43
CA LYS A 111 -5.27 -12.08 14.80
C LYS A 111 -6.70 -12.62 14.86
N GLY A 112 -7.63 -11.99 14.13
CA GLY A 112 -9.00 -12.45 14.04
C GLY A 112 -9.10 -13.82 13.38
N GLN A 113 -8.38 -14.04 12.27
CA GLN A 113 -8.33 -15.34 11.60
C GLN A 113 -7.75 -16.43 12.51
N ALA A 114 -6.60 -16.16 13.15
CA ALA A 114 -5.99 -17.13 14.07
C ALA A 114 -6.93 -17.53 15.23
N LYS A 115 -7.76 -16.59 15.72
CA LYS A 115 -8.78 -16.88 16.73
C LYS A 115 -9.89 -17.77 16.16
N LEU A 116 -10.40 -17.48 14.97
CA LEU A 116 -11.40 -18.32 14.30
C LEU A 116 -10.85 -19.72 14.03
N ASP A 117 -9.63 -19.84 13.52
CA ASP A 117 -8.98 -21.12 13.22
C ASP A 117 -8.81 -21.96 14.49
N LYS A 118 -8.43 -21.33 15.61
CA LYS A 118 -8.33 -21.99 16.92
C LYS A 118 -9.68 -22.47 17.43
N GLU A 119 -10.73 -21.67 17.30
CA GLU A 119 -12.09 -22.04 17.69
C GLU A 119 -12.64 -23.18 16.80
N ALA A 120 -12.33 -23.16 15.50
CA ALA A 120 -12.73 -24.22 14.57
C ALA A 120 -12.01 -25.55 14.86
N ALA A 121 -10.71 -25.51 15.18
CA ALA A 121 -9.92 -26.69 15.54
C ALA A 121 -10.33 -27.33 16.88
N ALA A 122 -11.01 -26.58 17.76
CA ALA A 122 -11.48 -27.08 19.06
C ALA A 122 -12.86 -27.78 18.99
N LEU A 123 -13.59 -27.69 17.86
CA LEU A 123 -14.92 -28.28 17.71
C LEU A 123 -14.82 -29.70 17.09
N PRO A 124 -15.58 -30.70 17.59
CA PRO A 124 -15.72 -32.00 16.94
C PRO A 124 -16.26 -31.85 15.51
N ALA A 125 -15.80 -32.69 14.57
CA ALA A 125 -16.17 -32.59 13.15
C ALA A 125 -17.69 -32.66 12.88
N GLU A 126 -18.46 -33.30 13.77
CA GLU A 126 -19.92 -33.43 13.67
C GLU A 126 -20.68 -32.22 14.25
N GLU A 127 -20.01 -31.31 14.97
CA GLU A 127 -20.61 -30.13 15.61
C GLU A 127 -20.06 -28.80 15.04
N GLN A 128 -19.53 -28.79 13.82
CA GLN A 128 -19.17 -27.54 13.15
C GLN A 128 -20.44 -26.89 12.57
N PRO A 129 -21.05 -25.87 13.22
CA PRO A 129 -22.05 -25.06 12.55
C PRO A 129 -21.45 -24.38 11.31
N ALA A 130 -22.30 -23.82 10.44
CA ALA A 130 -21.91 -22.96 9.32
C ALA A 130 -21.30 -21.62 9.80
N LYS A 131 -20.23 -21.70 10.59
CA LYS A 131 -19.46 -20.57 11.07
C LYS A 131 -18.66 -19.98 9.90
N PRO A 132 -18.46 -18.66 9.87
CA PRO A 132 -17.63 -18.02 8.87
C PRO A 132 -16.20 -18.56 8.96
N THR A 133 -15.69 -19.07 7.85
CA THR A 133 -14.32 -19.60 7.72
C THR A 133 -13.27 -18.51 7.59
N LYS A 134 -13.70 -17.27 7.32
CA LYS A 134 -12.82 -16.12 7.10
C LYS A 134 -13.17 -14.99 8.06
N PHE A 135 -12.16 -14.45 8.73
CA PHE A 135 -12.29 -13.24 9.51
C PHE A 135 -12.27 -12.02 8.60
N GLU A 136 -13.25 -11.13 8.77
CA GLU A 136 -13.37 -9.89 8.02
C GLU A 136 -13.31 -8.70 8.97
N THR A 137 -12.41 -7.77 8.68
CA THR A 137 -12.33 -6.50 9.42
C THR A 137 -13.50 -5.60 9.07
N ASP A 138 -13.88 -4.66 9.94
CA ASP A 138 -15.00 -3.73 9.70
C ASP A 138 -14.82 -2.95 8.39
N LYS A 139 -13.58 -2.57 8.07
CA LYS A 139 -13.27 -1.91 6.81
C LYS A 139 -13.43 -2.84 5.62
N GLU A 140 -13.09 -4.12 5.74
CA GLU A 140 -13.26 -5.07 4.64
C GLU A 140 -14.75 -5.34 4.36
N LYS A 141 -15.55 -5.51 5.42
CA LYS A 141 -17.01 -5.60 5.30
C LYS A 141 -17.59 -4.36 4.63
N LEU A 142 -17.12 -3.18 5.02
CA LEU A 142 -17.53 -1.92 4.40
C LEU A 142 -17.12 -1.84 2.92
N ARG A 143 -15.89 -2.25 2.56
CA ARG A 143 -15.46 -2.31 1.15
C ARG A 143 -16.37 -3.23 0.33
N GLN A 144 -16.72 -4.40 0.87
CA GLN A 144 -17.61 -5.33 0.19
C GLN A 144 -19.02 -4.76 0.04
N ALA A 145 -19.59 -4.16 1.10
CA ALA A 145 -20.87 -3.48 1.05
C ALA A 145 -20.92 -2.40 -0.05
N ILE A 146 -19.87 -1.58 -0.14
CA ILE A 146 -19.76 -0.54 -1.17
C ILE A 146 -19.65 -1.16 -2.57
N ARG A 147 -18.84 -2.20 -2.77
CA ARG A 147 -18.76 -2.89 -4.07
C ARG A 147 -20.09 -3.48 -4.51
N THR A 148 -20.81 -4.13 -3.60
CA THR A 148 -22.14 -4.67 -3.88
C THR A 148 -23.09 -3.54 -4.28
N ALA A 149 -23.10 -2.43 -3.54
CA ALA A 149 -23.93 -1.27 -3.87
C ALA A 149 -23.58 -0.68 -5.24
N LEU A 150 -22.28 -0.53 -5.55
CA LEU A 150 -21.80 -0.07 -6.85
C LEU A 150 -22.19 -1.02 -8.00
N SER A 151 -22.25 -2.34 -7.77
CA SER A 151 -22.67 -3.28 -8.80
C SER A 151 -24.16 -3.27 -9.10
N SER A 152 -24.99 -2.79 -8.17
CA SER A 152 -26.45 -2.80 -8.28
C SER A 152 -27.08 -1.44 -8.55
N ALA A 153 -26.41 -0.35 -8.17
CA ALA A 153 -26.97 1.00 -8.27
C ALA A 153 -26.63 1.66 -9.61
N ALA A 154 -27.61 2.28 -10.25
CA ALA A 154 -27.45 3.09 -11.45
C ALA A 154 -27.36 4.60 -11.13
N SER A 155 -27.62 5.00 -9.88
CA SER A 155 -27.55 6.38 -9.44
C SER A 155 -26.99 6.52 -8.02
N TYR A 156 -26.54 7.73 -7.66
CA TYR A 156 -26.11 8.03 -6.30
C TYR A 156 -27.21 7.79 -5.26
N GLY A 157 -28.47 8.13 -5.58
CA GLY A 157 -29.61 7.89 -4.69
C GLY A 157 -29.78 6.41 -4.37
N GLU A 158 -29.77 5.55 -5.39
CA GLU A 158 -29.85 4.10 -5.24
C GLU A 158 -28.65 3.55 -4.47
N PHE A 159 -27.44 4.04 -4.76
CA PHE A 159 -26.22 3.65 -4.06
C PHE A 159 -26.34 3.89 -2.55
N THR A 160 -26.79 5.09 -2.15
CA THR A 160 -26.99 5.42 -0.73
C THR A 160 -28.11 4.60 -0.10
N ALA A 161 -29.18 4.30 -0.84
CA ALA A 161 -30.29 3.50 -0.34
C ALA A 161 -29.88 2.04 -0.07
N VAL A 162 -29.11 1.42 -0.98
CA VAL A 162 -28.59 0.05 -0.81
C VAL A 162 -27.66 -0.03 0.41
N LEU A 163 -26.77 0.96 0.59
CA LEU A 163 -25.90 1.02 1.77
C LEU A 163 -26.68 1.25 3.07
N LEU A 164 -27.72 2.08 3.03
CA LEU A 164 -28.58 2.34 4.19
C LEU A 164 -29.33 1.07 4.64
N GLN A 165 -29.78 0.22 3.70
CA GLN A 165 -30.38 -1.09 4.02
C GLN A 165 -29.40 -2.02 4.76
N GLN A 166 -28.09 -1.84 4.56
CA GLN A 166 -27.04 -2.55 5.27
C GLN A 166 -26.59 -1.83 6.56
N GLY A 167 -27.29 -0.75 6.96
CA GLY A 167 -26.98 0.05 8.14
C GLY A 167 -25.81 1.01 7.95
N VAL A 168 -25.37 1.27 6.71
CA VAL A 168 -24.26 2.17 6.39
C VAL A 168 -24.79 3.52 5.93
N THR A 169 -24.55 4.57 6.72
CA THR A 169 -24.92 5.94 6.34
C THR A 169 -23.82 6.57 5.51
N VAL A 170 -24.17 7.07 4.33
CA VAL A 170 -23.25 7.78 3.42
C VAL A 170 -23.38 9.29 3.62
N LYS A 171 -22.25 9.98 3.74
CA LYS A 171 -22.18 11.44 3.77
C LYS A 171 -21.18 11.95 2.74
N GLU A 172 -21.66 12.82 1.86
CA GLU A 172 -20.82 13.58 0.94
C GLU A 172 -20.47 14.95 1.55
N SER A 173 -19.21 15.37 1.42
CA SER A 173 -18.80 16.74 1.71
C SER A 173 -17.65 17.14 0.80
N ARG A 174 -17.81 18.26 0.06
CA ARG A 174 -16.80 18.80 -0.86
C ARG A 174 -16.31 17.74 -1.87
N GLY A 175 -17.23 16.96 -2.45
CA GLY A 175 -16.90 15.90 -3.42
C GLY A 175 -16.18 14.69 -2.81
N ARG A 176 -16.30 14.47 -1.49
CA ARG A 176 -15.70 13.31 -0.81
C ARG A 176 -16.74 12.54 -0.04
N LEU A 177 -16.73 11.22 -0.21
CA LEU A 177 -17.61 10.31 0.51
C LEU A 177 -17.01 9.86 1.85
N SER A 178 -17.90 9.67 2.81
CA SER A 178 -17.61 9.09 4.10
C SER A 178 -18.74 8.19 4.54
N TYR A 179 -18.40 7.10 5.22
CA TYR A 179 -19.31 6.01 5.55
C TYR A 179 -19.34 5.79 7.06
N LEU A 180 -20.52 5.80 7.65
CA LEU A 180 -20.73 5.50 9.06
C LEU A 180 -21.41 4.14 9.19
N THR A 181 -20.72 3.18 9.79
CA THR A 181 -21.25 1.86 10.13
C THR A 181 -21.83 1.86 11.55
N PRO A 182 -22.76 0.94 11.89
CA PRO A 182 -23.47 0.96 13.18
C PRO A 182 -22.55 0.81 14.41
N ASP A 183 -21.40 0.16 14.24
CA ASP A 183 -20.39 -0.11 15.26
C ASP A 183 -19.45 1.08 15.53
N ARG A 184 -19.61 2.19 14.80
CA ARG A 184 -18.68 3.33 14.85
C ARG A 184 -19.35 4.63 15.25
N THR A 185 -18.63 5.42 16.03
CA THR A 185 -19.00 6.81 16.36
C THR A 185 -18.45 7.83 15.37
N LYS A 186 -17.46 7.45 14.55
CA LYS A 186 -16.81 8.32 13.56
C LYS A 186 -16.83 7.67 12.18
N PRO A 187 -17.21 8.42 11.13
CA PRO A 187 -17.25 7.88 9.77
C PRO A 187 -15.84 7.59 9.24
N ILE A 188 -15.77 6.60 8.35
CA ILE A 188 -14.58 6.25 7.59
C ILE A 188 -14.65 6.99 6.26
N THR A 189 -13.66 7.84 5.99
CA THR A 189 -13.54 8.52 4.69
C THR A 189 -13.17 7.51 3.61
N ALA A 190 -13.75 7.64 2.42
CA ALA A 190 -13.49 6.78 1.27
C ALA A 190 -12.00 6.56 0.97
N ARG A 191 -11.18 7.62 0.95
CA ARG A 191 -9.70 7.55 0.86
C ARG A 191 -9.02 6.54 1.79
N LYS A 192 -9.59 6.25 2.98
CA LYS A 192 -9.04 5.28 3.93
C LYS A 192 -9.36 3.82 3.55
N LEU A 193 -10.30 3.61 2.65
CA LEU A 193 -10.68 2.30 2.12
C LEU A 193 -9.86 1.96 0.88
N GLY A 194 -9.52 2.94 0.07
CA GLY A 194 -8.72 2.77 -1.14
C GLY A 194 -9.21 3.69 -2.25
N ASP A 195 -8.47 3.69 -3.35
CA ASP A 195 -8.71 4.65 -4.43
C ASP A 195 -9.99 4.30 -5.23
N ASP A 196 -10.39 3.03 -5.26
CA ASP A 196 -11.65 2.55 -5.88
C ASP A 196 -12.92 3.07 -5.15
N PHE A 197 -12.76 3.69 -3.98
CA PHE A 197 -13.88 4.14 -3.15
C PHE A 197 -13.99 5.67 -3.09
N ASP A 198 -12.95 6.40 -3.52
CA ASP A 198 -12.82 7.86 -3.34
C ASP A 198 -13.65 8.67 -4.35
N ARG A 199 -14.30 8.03 -5.33
CA ARG A 199 -15.07 8.67 -6.41
C ARG A 199 -16.35 7.92 -6.71
#